data_AF-A0A4P7R7F6-F1
#
_entry.id   AF-A0A4P7R7F6-F1
#
_cell.length_a   1.000
_cell.length_b   1.000
_cell.length_c   1.000
_cell.angle_alpha   90.00
_cell.angle_beta   90.00
_cell.angle_gamma   90.00
#
_symmetry.space_group_name_H-M   'P 1'
#
loop_
_entity.id
_entity.type
_entity.pdbx_description
1 polymer ?
#
loop_
_entity_poly.entity_id
_entity_poly.type
_entity_poly.pdbx_seq_one_letter_code
_entity_poly.pdbx_strand_id
1 'polypeptide(L)'
;MQAPTTVPLAPCQPGREFLPVCAACARRWTLHALCLELPGTEVDSTHALQARVVEGEGARIDPRGSPTVVEGALLPGRSKRPPLIAPLEVPHRSLFTPEGLAALVHFICHIELNAIKQIAKAIRIF
;
A
#
# COMPACT_ATOMS: atom_id res chain seq x y z
N MET A 1 -17.72 -12.00 7.05
CA MET A 1 -17.15 -10.79 6.42
C MET A 1 -17.22 -9.66 7.44
N GLN A 2 -16.13 -9.43 8.17
CA GLN A 2 -16.04 -8.35 9.15
C GLN A 2 -15.64 -7.09 8.39
N ALA A 3 -16.46 -6.04 8.50
CA ALA A 3 -16.11 -4.72 7.97
C ALA A 3 -14.76 -4.29 8.57
N PRO A 4 -13.85 -3.71 7.77
CA PRO A 4 -12.57 -3.24 8.29
C PRO A 4 -12.86 -2.22 9.40
N THR A 5 -12.34 -2.48 10.61
CA THR A 5 -12.49 -1.63 11.78
C THR A 5 -12.01 -0.22 11.43
N THR A 6 -12.95 0.69 11.20
CA THR A 6 -12.68 2.10 10.92
C THR A 6 -12.21 2.76 12.20
N VAL A 7 -10.89 2.87 12.37
CA VAL A 7 -10.31 3.77 13.37
C VAL A 7 -10.84 5.19 13.07
N PRO A 8 -11.41 5.92 14.03
CA PRO A 8 -11.90 7.28 13.77
C PRO A 8 -10.71 8.21 13.52
N LEU A 9 -10.71 8.87 12.37
CA LEU A 9 -9.61 9.71 11.89
C LEU A 9 -9.99 11.19 11.97
N ALA A 10 -9.13 11.99 12.61
CA ALA A 10 -9.34 13.43 12.77
C ALA A 10 -9.09 14.22 11.46
N PRO A 11 -9.77 15.37 11.24
CA PRO A 11 -9.58 16.21 10.06
C PRO A 11 -8.23 16.97 10.09
N CYS A 12 -7.63 17.20 8.91
CA CYS A 12 -6.39 18.01 8.78
C CYS A 12 -6.68 19.45 9.15
N GLN A 13 -5.97 20.01 10.13
CA GLN A 13 -5.86 21.47 10.25
C GLN A 13 -4.54 21.94 9.66
N PRO A 14 -4.52 22.96 8.79
CA PRO A 14 -3.28 23.52 8.26
C PRO A 14 -2.45 24.14 9.40
N GLY A 15 -1.16 23.79 9.48
CA GLY A 15 -0.21 24.43 10.40
C GLY A 15 -0.05 23.81 11.79
N ARG A 16 -0.72 22.67 12.09
CA ARG A 16 -0.35 21.85 13.27
C ARG A 16 0.41 20.61 12.81
N GLU A 17 1.38 20.19 13.62
CA GLU A 17 2.16 18.97 13.44
C GLU A 17 1.26 17.83 12.99
N PHE A 18 1.56 17.29 11.80
CA PHE A 18 0.71 16.33 11.11
C PHE A 18 0.49 15.09 11.99
N LEU A 19 -0.73 14.95 12.51
CA LEU A 19 -1.17 13.73 13.21
C LEU A 19 -0.91 12.50 12.31
N PRO A 20 -0.55 11.34 12.90
CA PRO A 20 -0.08 10.18 12.15
C PRO A 20 -1.07 9.63 11.12
N VAL A 21 -2.36 9.98 11.23
CA VAL A 21 -3.42 9.52 10.33
C VAL A 21 -4.47 10.63 10.15
N CYS A 22 -4.33 11.43 9.10
CA CYS A 22 -5.24 12.53 8.78
C CYS A 22 -6.27 12.09 7.72
N ALA A 23 -7.57 12.21 8.01
CA ALA A 23 -8.66 11.75 7.13
C ALA A 23 -8.78 12.50 5.79
N ALA A 24 -8.19 13.69 5.68
CA ALA A 24 -8.37 14.59 4.53
C ALA A 24 -7.16 14.63 3.58
N CYS A 25 -6.02 14.03 3.97
CA CYS A 25 -4.77 14.07 3.21
C CYS A 25 -4.61 12.79 2.38
N ALA A 26 -4.93 12.88 1.09
CA ALA A 26 -4.83 11.76 0.14
C ALA A 26 -3.45 11.11 0.17
N ARG A 27 -2.39 11.93 0.18
CA ARG A 27 -0.99 11.47 0.22
C ARG A 27 -0.69 10.57 1.42
N ARG A 28 -1.21 10.90 2.61
CA ARG A 28 -0.95 10.11 3.84
C ARG A 28 -1.72 8.80 3.82
N TRP A 29 -2.94 8.80 3.32
CA TRP A 29 -3.74 7.59 3.12
C TRP A 29 -3.11 6.65 2.10
N THR A 30 -2.67 7.19 0.96
CA THR A 30 -1.94 6.41 -0.04
C THR A 30 -0.69 5.79 0.55
N LEU A 31 0.12 6.55 1.31
CA LEU A 31 1.29 6.00 1.99
C LEU A 31 0.91 4.87 2.96
N HIS A 32 -0.15 5.04 3.75
CA HIS A 32 -0.63 4.01 4.66
C HIS A 32 -1.04 2.73 3.91
N ALA A 33 -1.86 2.86 2.86
CA ALA A 33 -2.32 1.73 2.06
C ALA A 33 -1.14 0.95 1.45
N LEU A 34 -0.15 1.65 0.89
CA LEU A 34 1.03 1.04 0.27
C LEU A 34 1.98 0.37 1.28
N CYS A 35 1.89 0.73 2.56
CA CYS A 35 2.64 0.10 3.65
C CYS A 35 1.96 -1.16 4.20
N LEU A 36 0.74 -1.50 3.77
CA LEU A 36 0.07 -2.73 4.19
C LEU A 36 0.77 -3.97 3.61
N GLU A 37 0.85 -5.02 4.44
CA GLU A 37 1.55 -6.25 4.10
C GLU A 37 0.68 -7.23 3.29
N LEU A 38 -0.63 -7.24 3.53
CA LEU A 38 -1.58 -8.13 2.85
C LEU A 38 -2.11 -7.48 1.57
N PRO A 39 -1.94 -8.10 0.39
CA PRO A 39 -2.37 -7.53 -0.89
C PRO A 39 -3.85 -7.13 -0.93
N GLY A 40 -4.74 -7.97 -0.37
CA GLY A 40 -6.17 -7.67 -0.32
C GLY A 40 -6.46 -6.39 0.47
N THR A 41 -5.82 -6.21 1.64
CA THR A 41 -6.03 -5.02 2.48
C THR A 41 -5.49 -3.74 1.86
N GLU A 42 -4.42 -3.83 1.06
CA GLU A 42 -3.87 -2.70 0.30
C GLU A 42 -4.83 -2.27 -0.82
N VAL A 43 -5.35 -3.25 -1.57
CA VAL A 43 -6.34 -3.02 -2.64
C VAL A 43 -7.60 -2.40 -2.05
N ASP A 44 -8.17 -2.98 -1.00
CA ASP A 44 -9.38 -2.47 -0.32
C ASP A 44 -9.18 -1.03 0.18
N SER A 45 -8.03 -0.75 0.80
CA SER A 45 -7.70 0.61 1.28
C SER A 45 -7.56 1.61 0.13
N THR A 46 -7.00 1.17 -1.00
CA THR A 46 -6.84 2.01 -2.20
C THR A 46 -8.19 2.31 -2.85
N HIS A 47 -9.08 1.32 -2.96
CA HIS A 47 -10.45 1.51 -3.44
C HIS A 47 -11.26 2.42 -2.52
N ALA A 48 -11.13 2.26 -1.20
CA ALA A 48 -11.79 3.14 -0.24
C ALA A 48 -11.31 4.60 -0.38
N LEU A 49 -10.02 4.82 -0.61
CA LEU A 49 -9.49 6.16 -0.91
C LEU A 49 -10.02 6.69 -2.24
N GLN A 50 -10.06 5.85 -3.28
CA GLN A 50 -10.56 6.23 -4.60
C GLN A 50 -12.03 6.69 -4.54
N ALA A 51 -12.90 5.92 -3.87
CA ALA A 51 -14.31 6.25 -3.70
C ALA A 51 -14.47 7.65 -3.06
N ARG A 52 -13.72 7.91 -1.98
CA ARG A 52 -13.71 9.21 -1.29
C ARG A 52 -13.23 10.37 -2.15
N VAL A 53 -12.22 10.14 -2.99
CA VAL A 53 -11.74 11.14 -3.96
C VAL A 53 -12.84 11.47 -4.98
N VAL A 54 -13.50 10.44 -5.52
CA VAL A 54 -14.56 10.59 -6.53
C VAL A 54 -15.80 11.27 -5.96
N GLU A 55 -16.18 10.94 -4.73
CA GLU A 55 -17.33 11.51 -4.02
C GLU A 55 -17.06 12.93 -3.47
N GLY A 56 -15.84 13.44 -3.60
CA GLY A 56 -15.44 14.76 -3.10
C GLY A 56 -15.22 14.83 -1.59
N GLU A 57 -15.29 13.70 -0.89
CA GLU A 57 -15.14 13.57 0.55
C GLU A 57 -13.67 13.34 0.98
N GLY A 58 -12.91 14.44 1.07
CA GLY A 58 -11.73 14.46 1.93
C GLY A 58 -10.46 13.82 1.33
N ALA A 59 -10.08 14.25 0.13
CA ALA A 59 -8.77 13.93 -0.43
C ALA A 59 -8.12 15.18 -1.03
N ARG A 60 -7.80 16.17 -0.19
CA ARG A 60 -7.04 17.34 -0.65
C ARG A 60 -5.57 16.94 -0.75
N ILE A 61 -5.01 17.07 -1.95
CA ILE A 61 -3.56 17.05 -2.15
C ILE A 61 -3.08 18.47 -1.93
N ASP A 62 -2.23 18.68 -0.93
CA ASP A 62 -1.48 19.94 -0.80
C ASP A 62 -0.24 19.86 -1.70
N PRO A 63 -0.21 20.59 -2.83
CA PRO A 63 0.94 20.58 -3.74
C PRO A 63 2.18 21.26 -3.12
N ARG A 64 2.01 22.07 -2.08
CA ARG A 64 3.09 22.80 -1.39
C ARG A 64 3.56 22.09 -0.12
N GLY A 65 2.81 21.09 0.34
CA GLY A 65 3.17 20.28 1.49
C GLY A 65 4.43 19.46 1.18
N SER A 66 5.54 19.78 1.84
CA SER A 66 6.76 18.98 1.76
C SER A 66 6.58 17.69 2.58
N PRO A 67 6.93 16.51 2.05
CA PRO A 67 6.89 15.29 2.83
C PRO A 67 7.89 15.35 3.99
N THR A 68 7.41 15.52 5.22
CA THR A 68 8.25 15.33 6.41
C THR A 68 8.68 13.86 6.46
N VAL A 69 9.98 13.62 6.42
CA VAL A 69 10.56 12.28 6.64
C VAL A 69 10.67 12.10 8.14
N VAL A 70 9.78 11.30 8.70
CA VAL A 70 9.89 10.85 10.09
C VAL A 70 10.80 9.63 10.08
N GLU A 71 11.92 9.70 10.80
CA GLU A 71 12.78 8.53 11.01
C GLU A 71 11.96 7.39 11.63
N GLY A 72 12.10 6.18 11.08
CA GLY A 72 11.31 5.02 11.51
C GLY A 72 9.91 4.91 10.89
N ALA A 73 9.50 5.84 10.01
CA ALA A 73 8.26 5.67 9.26
C ALA A 73 8.30 4.41 8.38
N LEU A 74 7.20 3.65 8.37
CA LEU A 74 7.01 2.52 7.46
C LEU A 74 7.10 3.02 6.02
N LEU A 75 7.92 2.32 5.22
CA LEU A 75 8.08 2.58 3.79
C LEU A 75 7.45 1.43 2.99
N PRO A 76 6.76 1.75 1.88
CA PRO A 76 6.25 0.72 1.00
C PRO A 76 7.41 -0.12 0.44
N GLY A 77 7.17 -1.42 0.29
CA GLY A 77 8.17 -2.36 -0.25
C GLY A 77 9.32 -2.72 0.69
N ARG A 78 9.22 -2.45 2.01
CA ARG A 78 10.15 -2.96 3.04
C ARG A 78 9.52 -4.06 3.91
N SER A 79 8.75 -4.97 3.30
CA SER A 79 8.27 -6.17 3.98
C SER A 79 9.46 -6.97 4.54
N LYS A 80 9.23 -7.75 5.61
CA LYS A 80 10.25 -8.63 6.18
C LYS A 80 10.86 -9.52 5.08
N ARG A 81 12.18 -9.70 5.10
CA ARG A 81 12.88 -10.56 4.12
C ARG A 81 12.28 -11.97 4.17
N PRO A 82 11.83 -12.53 3.04
CA PRO A 82 11.36 -13.91 3.02
C PRO A 82 12.52 -14.87 3.35
N PRO A 83 12.21 -16.05 3.92
CA PRO A 83 13.23 -17.08 4.13
C PRO A 83 13.84 -17.48 2.79
N LEU A 84 15.17 -17.61 2.76
CA LEU A 84 15.90 -18.11 1.60
C LEU A 84 15.82 -19.65 1.61
N ILE A 85 15.29 -20.23 0.54
CA ILE A 85 15.29 -21.68 0.31
C ILE A 85 16.28 -22.01 -0.81
N ALA A 86 16.85 -23.21 -0.81
CA ALA A 86 17.74 -23.61 -1.89
C ALA A 86 16.96 -23.70 -3.21
N PRO A 87 17.55 -23.35 -4.39
CA PRO A 87 16.84 -23.40 -5.67
C PRO A 87 16.23 -24.77 -5.99
N LEU A 88 16.87 -25.85 -5.55
CA LEU A 88 16.40 -27.24 -5.71
C LEU A 88 15.18 -27.58 -4.83
N GLU A 89 14.94 -26.80 -3.78
CA GLU A 89 13.81 -26.96 -2.86
C GLU A 89 12.60 -26.11 -3.29
N VAL A 90 12.72 -25.31 -4.35
CA VAL A 90 11.61 -24.54 -4.91
C VAL A 90 10.62 -25.52 -5.55
N PRO A 91 9.35 -25.59 -5.07
CA PRO A 91 8.37 -26.53 -5.62
C PRO A 91 8.12 -26.26 -7.11
N HIS A 92 8.09 -27.34 -7.92
CA HIS A 92 7.74 -27.24 -9.33
C HIS A 92 6.25 -26.90 -9.49
N ARG A 93 5.95 -25.93 -10.35
CA ARG A 93 4.58 -25.48 -10.62
C ARG A 93 4.29 -25.72 -12.10
N SER A 94 3.43 -26.69 -12.41
CA SER A 94 3.04 -26.99 -13.81
C SER A 94 2.10 -25.91 -14.32
N LEU A 95 2.36 -25.30 -15.47
CA LEU A 95 1.46 -24.29 -16.05
C LEU A 95 0.22 -24.90 -16.75
N PHE A 96 0.18 -26.23 -16.86
CA PHE A 96 -0.83 -26.96 -17.63
C PHE A 96 -1.98 -27.51 -16.77
N THR A 97 -2.02 -27.18 -15.48
CA THR A 97 -3.17 -27.50 -14.61
C THR A 97 -3.86 -26.21 -14.17
N PRO A 98 -5.17 -26.25 -13.84
CA PRO A 98 -5.88 -25.09 -13.31
C PRO A 98 -5.20 -24.47 -12.08
N GLU A 99 -4.67 -25.31 -11.18
CA GLU A 99 -4.01 -24.89 -9.95
C GLU A 99 -2.70 -24.15 -10.25
N GLY A 100 -1.93 -24.65 -11.22
CA GLY A 100 -0.68 -24.02 -11.60
C GLY A 100 -0.86 -22.75 -12.43
N LEU A 101 -1.93 -22.66 -13.22
CA LEU A 101 -2.33 -21.40 -13.86
C LEU A 101 -2.73 -20.35 -12.80
N ALA A 102 -3.51 -20.75 -11.78
CA ALA A 102 -3.87 -19.86 -10.68
C ALA A 102 -2.62 -19.38 -9.91
N ALA A 103 -1.65 -20.27 -9.68
CA ALA A 103 -0.37 -19.92 -9.07
C ALA A 103 0.45 -18.94 -9.94
N LEU A 104 0.43 -19.09 -11.28
CA LEU A 104 1.08 -18.16 -12.20
C LEU A 104 0.45 -16.77 -12.12
N VAL A 105 -0.87 -16.68 -12.22
CA VAL A 105 -1.59 -15.39 -12.14
C VAL A 105 -1.30 -14.72 -10.80
N HIS A 106 -1.36 -15.47 -9.70
CA HIS A 106 -1.01 -14.97 -8.39
C HIS A 106 0.43 -14.43 -8.31
N PHE A 107 1.41 -15.14 -8.90
CA PHE A 107 2.80 -14.70 -8.95
C PHE A 107 2.99 -13.43 -9.79
N ILE A 108 2.33 -13.32 -10.95
CA ILE A 108 2.33 -12.11 -11.77
C ILE A 108 1.78 -10.93 -10.97
N CYS A 109 0.64 -11.10 -10.28
CA CYS A 109 0.09 -10.07 -9.41
C CYS A 109 1.08 -9.62 -8.33
N HIS A 110 1.85 -10.54 -7.74
CA HIS A 110 2.89 -10.20 -6.78
C HIS A 110 4.08 -9.43 -7.40
N ILE A 111 4.50 -9.76 -8.62
CA ILE A 111 5.55 -9.01 -9.33
C ILE A 111 5.09 -7.57 -9.57
N GLU A 112 3.89 -7.39 -10.12
CA GLU A 112 3.34 -6.08 -10.45
C GLU A 112 3.16 -5.22 -9.20
N LEU A 113 2.61 -5.80 -8.12
CA LEU A 113 2.43 -5.08 -6.85
C LEU A 113 3.76 -4.66 -6.23
N ASN A 114 4.77 -5.52 -6.29
CA ASN A 114 6.12 -5.18 -5.81
C ASN A 114 6.75 -4.07 -6.64
N ALA A 115 6.52 -4.03 -7.95
CA ALA A 115 7.00 -2.96 -8.83
C ALA A 115 6.36 -1.61 -8.45
N ILE A 116 5.04 -1.58 -8.26
CA ILE A 116 4.30 -0.38 -7.81
C ILE A 116 4.85 0.13 -6.48
N LYS A 117 5.06 -0.75 -5.49
CA LYS A 117 5.62 -0.39 -4.18
C LYS A 117 7.04 0.18 -4.27
N GLN A 118 7.89 -0.38 -5.14
CA GLN A 118 9.23 0.14 -5.38
C GLN A 118 9.21 1.53 -6.00
N ILE A 119 8.35 1.78 -6.98
CA ILE A 119 8.20 3.10 -7.61
C ILE A 119 7.70 4.12 -6.58
N ALA A 120 6.69 3.77 -5.78
CA ALA A 120 6.15 4.64 -4.75
C ALA A 120 7.18 5.03 -3.68
N LYS A 121 8.07 4.10 -3.33
CA LYS A 121 9.22 4.39 -2.45
C LYS A 121 10.19 5.38 -3.09
N ALA A 122 10.47 5.27 -4.39
CA ALA A 122 11.44 6.12 -5.09
C ALA A 122 10.94 7.57 -5.28
N ILE A 123 9.65 7.76 -5.58
CA ILE A 123 9.04 9.10 -5.79
C ILE A 123 9.10 9.96 -4.52
N ARG A 124 9.29 9.38 -3.33
CA ARG A 124 9.46 10.12 -2.07
C ARG A 124 10.89 10.64 -1.84
N ILE A 125 11.87 10.25 -2.66
CA ILE A 125 13.28 10.67 -2.55
C ILE A 125 13.58 11.92 -3.41
N PHE A 126 12.67 12.31 -4.31
CA PHE A 126 12.76 13.52 -5.13
C PHE A 126 11.74 14.56 -4.69
#